data_AF-A0A453BXP6-F1
#
_entry.id   AF-A0A453BXP6-F1
#
_cell.length_a   1.000
_cell.length_b   1.000
_cell.length_c   1.000
_cell.angle_alpha   90.00
_cell.angle_beta   90.00
_cell.angle_gamma   90.00
#
_symmetry.space_group_name_H-M   'P 1'
#
loop_
_entity.id
_entity.type
_entity.pdbx_description
1 polymer ?
#
loop_
_entity_poly.entity_id
_entity_poly.type
_entity_poly.pdbx_seq_one_letter_code
_entity_poly.pdbx_strand_id
1 'polypeptide(L)'
;MFCRFPYVNKYGENESYFCCPGLQINDIEPFCQDEIVLYKQCAEKRDKEIRERLQDSEYKLGFSMPLEDAKERVTQLQSELTLLERRMILASGLPGMEGFRQRWSLHGQLGDTRKRLEALNSGMAKRESPSPPGEGTTPAVKKRWFF
;
A
#
# COMPACT_ATOMS: atom_id res chain seq x y z
N MET A 1 9.36 24.12 -10.08
CA MET A 1 8.80 25.47 -10.32
C MET A 1 8.08 25.88 -9.04
N PHE A 2 8.76 26.59 -8.16
CA PHE A 2 8.17 27.12 -6.93
C PHE A 2 7.54 28.47 -7.27
N CYS A 3 6.22 28.57 -7.23
CA CYS A 3 5.55 29.87 -7.27
C CYS A 3 5.72 30.53 -5.91
N ARG A 4 6.82 31.26 -5.73
CA ARG A 4 6.98 32.25 -4.67
C ARG A 4 6.53 33.58 -5.26
N PHE A 5 5.25 33.92 -5.09
CA PHE A 5 4.79 35.27 -5.37
C PHE A 5 5.04 36.14 -4.13
N PRO A 6 5.84 37.22 -4.24
CA PRO A 6 5.84 38.25 -3.20
C PRO A 6 4.54 39.04 -3.35
N TYR A 7 3.64 38.91 -2.40
CA TYR A 7 2.49 39.80 -2.29
C TYR A 7 2.85 40.89 -1.28
N VAL A 8 3.08 42.12 -1.77
CA VAL A 8 3.17 43.32 -0.92
C VAL A 8 1.76 43.89 -0.84
N ASN A 9 1.17 43.87 0.35
CA ASN A 9 -0.11 44.52 0.59
C ASN A 9 0.08 46.05 0.69
N LYS A 10 -0.97 46.85 0.42
CA LYS A 10 -0.92 48.33 0.44
C LYS A 10 -0.63 48.98 1.81
N TYR A 11 -0.43 48.18 2.84
CA TYR A 11 -0.01 48.61 4.19
C TYR A 11 1.13 47.68 4.59
N GLY A 12 2.37 48.18 4.57
CA GLY A 12 3.59 47.38 4.65
C GLY A 12 3.86 46.78 6.02
N GLU A 13 3.17 45.69 6.36
CA GLU A 13 3.48 44.86 7.53
C GLU A 13 3.72 43.40 7.12
N ASN A 14 4.88 42.87 7.53
CA ASN A 14 5.30 41.49 7.31
C ASN A 14 4.73 40.60 8.42
N GLU A 15 3.50 40.12 8.26
CA GLU A 15 2.99 39.06 9.13
C GLU A 15 3.15 37.69 8.47
N SER A 16 3.96 36.85 9.13
CA SER A 16 4.13 35.43 8.81
C SER A 16 2.86 34.68 9.20
N TYR A 17 1.86 34.67 8.32
CA TYR A 17 0.67 33.85 8.51
C TYR A 17 1.00 32.37 8.29
N PHE A 18 0.98 31.66 9.41
CA PHE A 18 0.94 30.23 9.56
C PHE A 18 -0.03 29.60 8.56
N CYS A 19 0.46 28.68 7.73
CA CYS A 19 -0.38 28.00 6.74
C CYS A 19 -1.28 26.96 7.44
N CYS A 20 -2.58 27.08 7.16
CA CYS A 20 -3.73 26.22 7.48
C CYS A 20 -4.39 26.44 8.85
N PRO A 21 -5.71 26.76 8.89
CA PRO A 21 -6.75 25.84 8.44
C PRO A 21 -7.95 26.56 7.78
N GLY A 22 -8.02 26.63 6.45
CA GLY A 22 -9.13 27.34 5.82
C GLY A 22 -8.98 27.65 4.34
N LEU A 23 -8.32 26.77 3.56
CA LEU A 23 -8.62 26.79 2.13
C LEU A 23 -10.04 26.22 2.01
N GLN A 24 -11.01 27.13 2.06
CA GLN A 24 -12.40 26.79 1.82
C GLN A 24 -12.44 26.00 0.52
N ILE A 25 -13.13 24.86 0.56
CA ILE A 25 -13.46 24.05 -0.61
C ILE A 25 -14.22 24.90 -1.68
N ASN A 26 -14.61 26.12 -1.34
CA ASN A 26 -15.42 27.05 -2.13
C ASN A 26 -14.65 27.90 -3.16
N ASP A 27 -13.31 27.89 -3.17
CA ASP A 27 -12.54 28.68 -4.15
C ASP A 27 -12.12 27.87 -5.41
N ILE A 28 -12.57 26.61 -5.51
CA ILE A 28 -12.47 25.79 -6.72
C ILE A 28 -13.81 25.90 -7.46
N GLU A 29 -13.78 26.40 -8.70
CA GLU A 29 -14.97 26.47 -9.58
C GLU A 29 -15.72 25.13 -9.56
N PRO A 30 -17.06 25.12 -9.42
CA PRO A 30 -17.85 23.92 -9.13
C PRO A 30 -17.62 22.77 -10.13
N PHE A 31 -17.23 23.07 -11.37
CA PHE A 31 -16.88 22.09 -12.39
C PHE A 31 -15.68 21.21 -12.04
N CYS A 32 -14.68 21.76 -11.32
CA CYS A 32 -13.46 21.04 -10.95
C CYS A 32 -13.63 20.20 -9.68
N GLN A 33 -14.71 20.35 -8.91
CA GLN A 33 -14.95 19.58 -7.69
C GLN A 33 -15.48 18.17 -7.99
N ASP A 34 -16.46 18.08 -8.90
CA ASP A 34 -17.06 16.81 -9.30
C ASP A 34 -16.03 15.90 -10.01
N GLU A 35 -15.16 16.49 -10.84
CA GLU A 35 -14.05 15.76 -11.46
C GLU A 35 -13.07 15.23 -10.42
N ILE A 36 -12.68 16.03 -9.41
CA ILE A 36 -11.81 15.57 -8.32
C ILE A 36 -12.44 14.41 -7.55
N VAL A 37 -13.75 14.47 -7.27
CA VAL A 37 -14.48 13.38 -6.60
C VAL A 37 -14.46 12.12 -7.47
N LEU A 38 -14.74 12.25 -8.76
CA LEU A 38 -14.70 11.13 -9.70
C LEU A 38 -13.31 10.50 -9.76
N TYR A 39 -12.25 11.30 -9.90
CA TYR A 39 -10.88 10.80 -9.92
C TYR A 39 -10.50 10.08 -8.63
N LYS A 40 -10.91 10.59 -7.47
CA LYS A 40 -10.71 9.91 -6.18
C LYS A 40 -11.38 8.54 -6.16
N GLN A 41 -12.65 8.45 -6.54
CA GLN A 41 -13.38 7.19 -6.59
C GLN A 41 -12.75 6.19 -7.56
N CYS A 42 -12.33 6.64 -8.75
CA CYS A 42 -11.64 5.80 -9.72
C CYS A 42 -10.28 5.32 -9.21
N ALA A 43 -9.52 6.16 -8.51
CA ALA A 43 -8.25 5.80 -7.90
C ALA A 43 -8.45 4.76 -6.79
N GLU A 44 -9.41 4.99 -5.89
CA GLU A 44 -9.76 4.06 -4.81
C GLU A 44 -10.23 2.70 -5.33
N LYS A 45 -11.09 2.69 -6.36
CA LYS A 45 -11.57 1.43 -6.96
C LYS A 45 -10.43 0.62 -7.57
N ARG A 46 -9.56 1.27 -8.35
CA ARG A 46 -8.39 0.58 -8.96
C ARG A 46 -7.42 0.10 -7.89
N ASP A 47 -7.14 0.93 -6.90
CA ASP A 47 -6.23 0.60 -5.80
C ASP A 47 -6.73 -0.62 -5.01
N LYS A 48 -8.03 -0.67 -4.71
CA LYS A 48 -8.67 -1.82 -4.08
C LYS A 48 -8.51 -3.09 -4.92
N GLU A 49 -8.85 -3.03 -6.20
CA GLU A 49 -8.76 -4.18 -7.11
C GLU A 49 -7.32 -4.69 -7.22
N ILE A 50 -6.34 -3.80 -7.33
CA ILE A 50 -4.92 -4.18 -7.41
C ILE A 50 -4.47 -4.86 -6.12
N ARG A 51 -4.82 -4.31 -4.95
CA ARG A 51 -4.44 -4.91 -3.66
C ARG A 51 -5.09 -6.28 -3.44
N GLU A 52 -6.35 -6.44 -3.84
CA GLU A 52 -7.06 -7.74 -3.77
C GLU A 52 -6.40 -8.77 -4.69
N ARG A 53 -6.12 -8.40 -5.95
CA ARG A 53 -5.44 -9.29 -6.91
C ARG A 53 -4.05 -9.72 -6.42
N LEU A 54 -3.32 -8.81 -5.78
CA LEU A 54 -2.02 -9.11 -5.20
C LEU A 54 -2.15 -10.11 -4.05
N GLN A 55 -3.08 -9.90 -3.13
CA GLN A 55 -3.33 -10.83 -2.02
C GLN A 55 -3.78 -12.21 -2.51
N ASP A 56 -4.68 -12.27 -3.48
CA ASP A 56 -5.11 -13.52 -4.10
C ASP A 56 -3.96 -14.27 -4.76
N SER A 57 -3.02 -13.54 -5.38
CA SER A 57 -1.84 -14.13 -5.99
C SER A 57 -0.89 -14.73 -4.95
N GLU A 58 -0.67 -14.04 -3.82
CA GLU A 58 0.16 -14.54 -2.71
C GLU A 58 -0.48 -15.75 -2.03
N TYR A 59 -1.80 -15.72 -1.86
CA TYR A 59 -2.55 -16.85 -1.33
C TYR A 59 -2.42 -18.09 -2.23
N LYS A 60 -2.62 -17.93 -3.54
CA LYS A 60 -2.44 -19.02 -4.53
C LYS A 60 -1.00 -19.52 -4.56
N LEU A 61 -0.04 -18.61 -4.38
CA LEU A 61 1.37 -18.97 -4.27
C LEU A 61 1.62 -19.85 -3.05
N GLY A 62 1.12 -19.47 -1.87
CA GLY A 62 1.22 -20.28 -0.65
C GLY A 62 0.57 -21.66 -0.77
N PHE A 63 -0.50 -21.77 -1.56
CA PHE A 63 -1.18 -23.03 -1.80
C PHE A 63 -0.43 -23.97 -2.77
N SER A 64 0.24 -23.42 -3.80
CA SER A 64 0.79 -24.20 -4.92
C SER A 64 2.32 -24.33 -4.93
N MET A 65 3.04 -23.46 -4.25
CA MET A 65 4.50 -23.46 -4.16
C MET A 65 4.99 -24.64 -3.28
N PRO A 66 6.19 -25.20 -3.55
CA PRO A 66 6.84 -26.13 -2.62
C PRO A 66 6.96 -25.53 -1.22
N LEU A 67 6.83 -26.38 -0.19
CA LEU A 67 6.70 -25.90 1.19
C LEU A 67 7.97 -25.24 1.71
N GLU A 68 9.14 -25.70 1.26
CA GLU A 68 10.44 -25.08 1.63
C GLU A 68 10.57 -23.69 0.98
N ASP A 69 10.36 -23.56 -0.33
CA ASP A 69 10.35 -22.26 -1.03
C ASP A 69 9.33 -21.28 -0.42
N ALA A 70 8.16 -21.78 0.00
CA ALA A 70 7.13 -20.96 0.63
C ALA A 70 7.58 -20.44 2.01
N LYS A 71 8.29 -21.25 2.81
CA LYS A 71 8.90 -20.82 4.07
C LYS A 71 10.01 -19.79 3.84
N GLU A 72 10.85 -19.98 2.82
CA GLU A 72 11.88 -18.98 2.45
C GLU A 72 11.23 -17.65 2.08
N ARG A 73 10.11 -17.67 1.34
CA ARG A 73 9.35 -16.46 1.05
C ARG A 73 8.77 -15.81 2.30
N VAL A 74 8.28 -16.61 3.25
CA VAL A 74 7.79 -16.10 4.55
C VAL A 74 8.91 -15.39 5.30
N THR A 75 10.10 -15.98 5.40
CA THR A 75 11.24 -15.36 6.10
C THR A 75 11.71 -14.09 5.37
N GLN A 76 11.67 -14.09 4.03
CA GLN A 76 11.94 -12.90 3.23
C GLN A 76 10.94 -11.77 3.57
N LEU A 77 9.64 -12.03 3.51
CA LEU A 77 8.60 -11.04 3.82
C LEU A 77 8.69 -10.54 5.28
N GLN A 78 9.02 -11.42 6.22
CA GLN A 78 9.27 -11.04 7.61
C GLN A 78 10.49 -10.10 7.71
N SER A 79 11.59 -10.39 7.02
CA SER A 79 12.76 -9.52 7.01
C SER A 79 12.44 -8.14 6.41
N GLU A 80 11.67 -8.10 5.32
CA GLU A 80 11.17 -6.85 4.71
C GLU A 80 10.30 -6.05 5.68
N LEU A 81 9.37 -6.71 6.40
CA LEU A 81 8.55 -6.08 7.42
C LEU A 81 9.40 -5.43 8.52
N THR A 82 10.36 -6.19 9.08
CA THR A 82 11.24 -5.64 10.12
C THR A 82 12.07 -4.45 9.62
N LEU A 83 12.50 -4.47 8.36
CA LEU A 83 13.22 -3.36 7.74
C LEU A 83 12.31 -2.13 7.57
N LEU A 84 11.07 -2.33 7.14
CA LEU A 84 10.10 -1.24 7.01
C LEU A 84 9.69 -0.64 8.36
N GLU A 85 9.53 -1.46 9.40
CA GLU A 85 9.25 -1.01 10.77
C GLU A 85 10.41 -0.15 11.31
N ARG A 86 11.66 -0.59 11.10
CA ARG A 86 12.85 0.20 11.47
C ARG A 86 12.88 1.53 10.73
N ARG A 87 12.58 1.54 9.43
CA ARG A 87 12.49 2.79 8.63
C ARG A 87 11.38 3.70 9.14
N MET A 88 10.24 3.15 9.55
CA MET A 88 9.13 3.92 10.13
C MET A 88 9.56 4.61 11.43
N ILE A 89 10.27 3.89 12.30
CA ILE A 89 10.82 4.46 13.54
C ILE A 89 11.77 5.62 13.21
N LEU A 90 12.68 5.45 12.25
CA LEU A 90 13.60 6.51 11.85
C LEU A 90 12.86 7.72 11.26
N ALA A 91 11.84 7.49 10.43
CA ALA A 91 11.02 8.55 9.84
C ALA A 91 10.14 9.29 10.86
N SER A 92 9.88 8.70 12.04
CA SER A 92 9.15 9.36 13.13
C SER A 92 9.93 10.55 13.72
N GLY A 93 11.26 10.50 13.69
CA GLY A 93 12.13 11.58 14.15
C GLY A 93 12.26 12.74 13.16
N LEU A 94 11.70 12.63 11.95
CA LEU A 94 11.78 13.66 10.92
C LEU A 94 10.55 14.58 10.98
N PRO A 95 10.72 15.86 11.38
CA PRO A 95 9.63 16.83 11.37
C PRO A 95 9.33 17.36 9.97
N GLY A 96 8.19 18.04 9.83
CA GLY A 96 7.79 18.73 8.60
C GLY A 96 7.19 17.82 7.52
N MET A 97 7.00 18.40 6.33
CA MET A 97 6.29 17.75 5.22
C MET A 97 7.03 16.53 4.66
N GLU A 98 8.36 16.55 4.67
CA GLU A 98 9.17 15.44 4.15
C GLU A 98 9.02 14.20 5.03
N GLY A 99 9.12 14.36 6.37
CA GLY A 99 8.87 13.26 7.30
C GLY A 99 7.45 12.70 7.20
N PHE A 100 6.45 13.56 6.98
CA PHE A 100 5.07 13.11 6.73
C PHE A 100 4.97 12.26 5.46
N ARG A 101 5.52 12.71 4.33
CA ARG A 101 5.49 11.96 3.06
C ARG A 101 6.17 10.60 3.20
N GLN A 102 7.32 10.55 3.86
CA GLN A 102 8.04 9.32 4.12
C GLN A 102 7.22 8.35 4.98
N ARG A 103 6.66 8.82 6.11
CA ARG A 103 5.79 8.00 6.96
C ARG A 103 4.55 7.51 6.22
N TRP A 104 3.91 8.36 5.42
CA TRP A 104 2.74 7.99 4.65
C TRP A 104 3.05 6.86 3.65
N SER A 105 4.14 6.99 2.91
CA SER A 105 4.60 5.96 1.97
C SER A 105 4.95 4.66 2.69
N LEU A 106 5.69 4.73 3.81
CA LEU A 106 6.10 3.57 4.60
C LEU A 106 4.89 2.86 5.22
N HIS A 107 3.87 3.60 5.66
CA HIS A 107 2.65 3.02 6.22
C HIS A 107 1.90 2.18 5.19
N GLY A 108 1.79 2.67 3.95
CA GLY A 108 1.21 1.91 2.84
C GLY A 108 1.97 0.61 2.59
N GLN A 109 3.30 0.70 2.47
CA GLN A 109 4.16 -0.47 2.25
C GLN A 109 4.09 -1.50 3.39
N LEU A 110 4.06 -1.05 4.65
CA LEU A 110 3.89 -1.91 5.82
C LEU A 110 2.56 -2.65 5.79
N GLY A 111 1.46 -1.93 5.51
CA GLY A 111 0.14 -2.53 5.43
C GLY A 111 0.07 -3.58 4.31
N ASP A 112 0.61 -3.27 3.14
CA ASP A 112 0.56 -4.17 1.99
C ASP A 112 1.44 -5.42 2.20
N THR A 113 2.67 -5.25 2.71
CA THR A 113 3.58 -6.38 3.02
C THR A 113 3.02 -7.29 4.10
N ARG A 114 2.38 -6.73 5.13
CA ARG A 114 1.71 -7.52 6.18
C ARG A 114 0.57 -8.35 5.62
N LYS A 115 -0.31 -7.76 4.80
CA LYS A 115 -1.41 -8.50 4.16
C LYS A 115 -0.91 -9.60 3.22
N ARG A 116 0.20 -9.36 2.50
CA ARG A 116 0.83 -10.38 1.64
C ARG A 116 1.35 -11.56 2.46
N LEU A 117 1.99 -11.30 3.60
CA LEU A 117 2.45 -12.34 4.53
C LEU A 117 1.26 -13.15 5.09
N GLU A 118 0.19 -12.49 5.51
CA GLU A 118 -1.03 -13.12 6.01
C GLU A 118 -1.70 -14.00 4.93
N ALA A 119 -1.80 -13.51 3.69
CA ALA A 119 -2.35 -14.25 2.56
C ALA A 119 -1.50 -15.49 2.22
N LEU A 120 -0.18 -15.36 2.20
CA LEU A 120 0.75 -16.46 1.94
C LEU A 120 0.63 -17.55 3.01
N ASN A 121 0.65 -17.17 4.29
CA ASN A 121 0.47 -18.11 5.41
C ASN A 121 -0.90 -18.80 5.37
N SER A 122 -1.96 -18.07 5.01
CA SER A 122 -3.31 -18.63 4.85
C SER A 122 -3.38 -19.66 3.71
N GLY A 123 -2.66 -19.40 2.61
CA GLY A 123 -2.52 -20.34 1.50
C GLY A 123 -1.80 -21.62 1.90
N MET A 124 -0.70 -21.49 2.67
CA MET A 124 0.05 -22.62 3.20
C MET A 124 -0.77 -23.44 4.21
N ALA A 125 -1.47 -22.79 5.15
CA ALA A 125 -2.29 -23.47 6.16
C ALA A 125 -3.47 -24.26 5.55
N LYS A 126 -4.04 -23.78 4.44
CA LYS A 126 -5.08 -24.54 3.71
C LYS A 126 -4.55 -25.82 3.07
N ARG A 127 -3.27 -25.89 2.75
CA ARG A 127 -2.63 -27.13 2.28
C ARG A 127 -2.49 -28.15 3.42
N GLU A 128 -2.23 -27.68 4.63
CA GLU A 128 -2.03 -28.51 5.82
C GLU A 128 -3.32 -29.05 6.44
N SER A 129 -4.47 -28.43 6.13
CA SER A 129 -5.80 -28.95 6.49
C SER A 129 -6.35 -29.79 5.33
N PRO A 130 -6.18 -31.13 5.35
CA PRO A 130 -6.83 -31.96 4.35
C PRO A 130 -8.34 -31.85 4.56
N SER A 131 -9.06 -31.38 3.54
CA SER A 131 -10.47 -31.75 3.38
C SER A 131 -10.57 -33.29 3.36
N PRO A 132 -11.64 -33.91 3.88
CA PRO A 132 -11.79 -35.36 3.85
C PRO A 132 -11.67 -35.88 2.41
N PRO A 133 -11.18 -37.11 2.21
CA PRO A 133 -10.83 -37.62 0.88
C PRO A 133 -12.10 -37.85 0.06
N GLY A 134 -12.45 -36.87 -0.76
CA GLY A 134 -13.41 -37.00 -1.85
C GLY A 134 -12.65 -37.07 -3.17
N GLU A 135 -12.38 -38.30 -3.60
CA GLU A 135 -12.28 -38.79 -4.98
C GLU A 135 -11.83 -37.82 -6.10
N GLY A 136 -10.70 -38.14 -6.74
CA GLY A 136 -10.35 -37.57 -8.04
C GLY A 136 -8.88 -37.69 -8.44
N THR A 137 -8.43 -38.91 -8.75
CA THR A 137 -7.14 -39.21 -9.39
C THR A 137 -6.95 -38.43 -10.71
N THR A 138 -5.81 -37.74 -10.89
CA THR A 138 -4.95 -37.77 -12.10
C THR A 138 -3.67 -36.94 -11.91
N PRO A 139 -2.55 -37.30 -12.59
CA PRO A 139 -1.20 -36.98 -12.13
C PRO A 139 -0.69 -35.60 -12.57
N ALA A 140 0.33 -35.16 -11.83
CA ALA A 140 1.02 -33.89 -11.94
C ALA A 140 1.46 -33.51 -13.36
N VAL A 141 0.72 -32.61 -13.99
CA VAL A 141 1.23 -31.80 -15.10
C VAL A 141 2.11 -30.71 -14.50
N LYS A 142 3.42 -30.81 -14.68
CA LYS A 142 4.40 -29.76 -14.38
C LYS A 142 4.03 -28.51 -15.19
N LYS A 143 3.20 -27.64 -14.61
CA LYS A 143 2.95 -26.32 -15.17
C LYS A 143 4.22 -25.50 -14.96
N ARG A 144 4.95 -25.32 -16.05
CA ARG A 144 6.15 -24.49 -16.12
C ARG A 144 5.74 -23.05 -15.84
N TRP A 145 6.35 -22.46 -14.81
CA TRP A 145 6.19 -21.05 -14.48
C TRP A 145 6.68 -20.19 -15.66
N PHE A 146 5.85 -19.27 -16.12
CA PHE A 146 6.27 -18.19 -17.01
C PHE A 146 6.21 -16.89 -16.20
N PHE A 147 7.36 -16.22 -16.11
CA PHE A 147 7.53 -14.87 -15.59
C PHE A 147 7.14 -13.84 -16.65
#